data_AF-A0A3B9R6C7-F1
#
_entry.id   AF-A0A3B9R6C7-F1
#
_cell.length_a   1.000
_cell.length_b   1.000
_cell.length_c   1.000
_cell.angle_alpha   90.00
_cell.angle_beta   90.00
_cell.angle_gamma   90.00
#
_symmetry.space_group_name_H-M   'P 1'
#
loop_
_entity.id
_entity.type
_entity.pdbx_description
1 polymer ?
#
loop_
_entity_poly.entity_id
_entity_poly.type
_entity_poly.pdbx_seq_one_letter_code
_entity_poly.pdbx_strand_id
1 'polypeptide(L)'
;IEYIARIICIKKPSNYIFSFYGIIDFLSTIPLYISYIFAGSQVLLAVRAFRLLRVFRILKLARFLGEASQLKRALKASRAKITVFLFAVLIASVMMGTLMYLVEGDEAGFTSIPTSIYWTIVTLTTVGYGDIAPITPQGQAIATIIMLLGYGIIAVPTGMVTAEFAKQGKDTSTLKNSGSYVHVNTQCCPTCTKEGHRDDATHCYNCGSLLNE
;
A
#
# COMPACT_ATOMS: atom_id res chain seq x y z
N ILE A 1 -2.86 0.60 28.46
CA ILE A 1 -3.89 1.56 28.89
C ILE A 1 -4.95 1.75 27.80
N GLU A 2 -4.61 2.24 26.59
CA GLU A 2 -5.58 2.45 25.48
C GLU A 2 -6.47 1.22 25.16
N TYR A 3 -5.88 0.03 25.03
CA TYR A 3 -6.64 -1.21 24.75
C TYR A 3 -7.66 -1.56 25.85
N ILE A 4 -7.27 -1.39 27.12
CA ILE A 4 -8.11 -1.68 28.28
C ILE A 4 -9.24 -0.65 28.39
N ALA A 5 -8.93 0.63 28.18
CA ALA A 5 -9.93 1.69 28.16
C ALA A 5 -10.99 1.46 27.07
N ARG A 6 -10.59 1.02 25.87
CA ARG A 6 -11.53 0.66 24.79
C ARG A 6 -12.45 -0.51 25.15
N ILE A 7 -11.93 -1.53 25.82
CA ILE A 7 -12.75 -2.67 26.28
C ILE A 7 -13.78 -2.22 27.32
N ILE A 8 -13.43 -1.31 28.22
CA ILE A 8 -14.33 -0.83 29.29
C ILE A 8 -15.41 0.12 28.72
N CYS A 9 -15.06 0.96 27.75
CA CYS A 9 -16.00 1.93 27.16
C CYS A 9 -16.96 1.32 26.12
N ILE A 10 -16.63 0.17 25.52
CA ILE A 10 -17.47 -0.46 24.49
C ILE A 10 -18.58 -1.32 25.11
N LYS A 11 -19.84 -1.11 24.69
CA LYS A 11 -21.01 -1.86 25.17
C LYS A 11 -20.97 -3.38 24.89
N LYS A 12 -20.26 -3.82 23.84
CA LYS A 12 -20.11 -5.23 23.45
C LYS A 12 -18.62 -5.60 23.25
N PRO A 13 -17.87 -5.79 24.34
CA PRO A 13 -16.41 -5.92 24.28
C PRO A 13 -15.95 -7.18 23.54
N SER A 14 -16.73 -8.26 23.55
CA SER A 14 -16.42 -9.51 22.85
C SER A 14 -16.26 -9.31 21.34
N ASN A 15 -17.16 -8.55 20.71
CA ASN A 15 -17.08 -8.26 19.28
C ASN A 15 -15.81 -7.47 18.91
N TYR A 16 -15.32 -6.61 19.81
CA TYR A 16 -14.09 -5.88 19.60
C TYR A 16 -12.86 -6.78 19.76
N ILE A 17 -12.80 -7.56 20.83
CA ILE A 17 -11.66 -8.44 21.16
C ILE A 17 -11.40 -9.45 20.04
N PHE A 18 -12.45 -10.02 19.45
CA PHE A 18 -12.33 -10.98 18.34
C PHE A 18 -12.30 -10.33 16.96
N SER A 19 -12.33 -9.00 16.86
CA SER A 19 -12.16 -8.31 15.58
C SER A 19 -10.70 -8.30 15.13
N PHE A 20 -10.46 -8.18 13.82
CA PHE A 20 -9.11 -8.07 13.25
C PHE A 20 -8.27 -6.96 13.92
N TYR A 21 -8.89 -5.80 14.17
CA TYR A 21 -8.23 -4.67 14.82
C TYR A 21 -7.99 -4.89 16.32
N GLY A 22 -8.93 -5.55 17.02
CA GLY A 22 -8.77 -5.91 18.43
C GLY A 22 -7.63 -6.90 18.67
N ILE A 23 -7.50 -7.91 17.81
CA ILE A 23 -6.41 -8.89 17.85
C ILE A 23 -5.06 -8.19 17.61
N ILE A 24 -4.96 -7.29 16.63
CA ILE A 24 -3.73 -6.52 16.36
C ILE A 24 -3.37 -5.62 17.55
N ASP A 25 -4.35 -4.89 18.10
CA ASP A 25 -4.13 -4.06 19.29
C ASP A 25 -3.64 -4.91 20.46
N PHE A 26 -4.26 -6.06 20.73
CA PHE A 26 -3.85 -6.99 21.77
C PHE A 26 -2.40 -7.48 21.57
N LEU A 27 -2.10 -8.10 20.42
CA LEU A 27 -0.77 -8.63 20.09
C LEU A 27 0.34 -7.56 20.13
N SER A 28 0.02 -6.31 19.77
CA SER A 28 0.99 -5.22 19.83
C SER A 28 1.27 -4.71 21.26
N THR A 29 0.38 -4.98 22.22
CA THR A 29 0.50 -4.47 23.60
C THR A 29 0.93 -5.54 24.62
N ILE A 30 0.61 -6.82 24.38
CA ILE A 30 1.01 -7.97 25.22
C ILE A 30 2.52 -8.04 25.53
N PRO A 31 3.45 -7.82 24.57
CA PRO A 31 4.87 -8.01 24.83
C PRO A 31 5.43 -7.13 25.95
N LEU A 32 4.81 -5.96 26.16
CA LEU A 32 5.17 -5.05 27.25
C LEU A 32 4.81 -5.64 28.61
N TYR A 33 3.60 -6.19 28.76
CA TYR A 33 3.13 -6.74 30.03
C TYR A 33 3.84 -8.06 30.37
N ILE A 34 4.08 -8.93 29.38
CA ILE A 34 4.86 -10.16 29.59
C ILE A 34 6.29 -9.83 30.02
N SER A 35 6.93 -8.83 29.40
CA SER A 35 8.28 -8.42 29.77
C SER A 35 8.37 -7.83 31.18
N TYR A 36 7.30 -7.23 31.70
CA TYR A 36 7.26 -6.67 33.05
C TYR A 36 7.10 -7.76 34.13
N ILE A 37 6.27 -8.77 33.86
CA ILE A 37 5.99 -9.87 34.81
C ILE A 37 7.17 -10.83 34.94
N PHE A 38 7.90 -11.10 33.85
CA PHE A 38 9.00 -12.07 33.82
C PHE A 38 10.40 -11.44 33.95
N ALA A 39 10.48 -10.18 34.38
CA ALA A 39 11.75 -9.48 34.61
C ALA A 39 12.50 -10.10 35.80
N GLY A 40 13.47 -10.99 35.53
CA GLY A 40 14.35 -11.57 36.56
C GLY A 40 14.74 -13.05 36.39
N SER A 41 14.12 -13.78 35.45
CA SER A 41 14.36 -15.22 35.24
C SER A 41 15.30 -15.50 34.05
N GLN A 42 16.15 -16.54 34.11
CA GLN A 42 17.00 -16.97 32.97
C GLN A 42 16.23 -17.43 31.71
N VAL A 43 14.89 -17.48 31.77
CA VAL A 43 13.97 -17.68 30.62
C VAL A 43 13.99 -16.50 29.61
N LEU A 44 14.86 -15.51 29.82
CA LEU A 44 15.03 -14.29 29.05
C LEU A 44 15.23 -14.46 27.53
N LEU A 45 15.71 -15.60 27.02
CA LEU A 45 15.89 -15.78 25.56
C LEU A 45 14.55 -15.87 24.80
N ALA A 46 13.60 -16.68 25.28
CA ALA A 46 12.26 -16.75 24.70
C ALA A 46 11.48 -15.43 24.90
N VAL A 47 11.68 -14.77 26.04
CA VAL A 47 11.05 -13.47 26.33
C VAL A 47 11.62 -12.34 25.46
N ARG A 48 12.89 -12.42 25.03
CA ARG A 48 13.48 -11.48 24.07
C ARG A 48 12.85 -11.62 22.67
N ALA A 49 12.50 -12.83 22.23
CA ALA A 49 11.83 -13.05 20.94
C ALA A 49 10.45 -12.38 20.88
N PHE A 50 9.73 -12.26 22.01
CA PHE A 50 8.48 -11.51 22.07
C PHE A 50 8.65 -10.00 21.76
N ARG A 51 9.86 -9.44 21.80
CA ARG A 51 10.09 -8.06 21.31
C ARG A 51 9.85 -7.94 19.82
N LEU A 52 10.03 -9.01 19.04
CA LEU A 52 9.71 -9.02 17.61
C LEU A 52 8.22 -8.85 17.36
N LEU A 53 7.35 -9.30 18.28
CA LEU A 53 5.90 -9.05 18.18
C LEU A 53 5.55 -7.55 18.20
N ARG A 54 6.48 -6.67 18.63
CA ARG A 54 6.29 -5.22 18.49
C ARG A 54 6.23 -4.77 17.03
N VAL A 55 6.71 -5.57 16.07
CA VAL A 55 6.52 -5.30 14.62
C VAL A 55 5.03 -5.22 14.26
N PHE A 56 4.17 -5.96 14.96
CA PHE A 56 2.72 -5.88 14.77
C PHE A 56 2.14 -4.50 15.14
N ARG A 57 2.87 -3.67 15.88
CA ARG A 57 2.49 -2.27 16.12
C ARG A 57 2.50 -1.45 14.82
N ILE A 58 3.28 -1.83 13.81
CA ILE A 58 3.21 -1.23 12.46
C ILE A 58 1.84 -1.50 11.84
N LEU A 59 1.17 -2.60 12.17
CA LEU A 59 -0.20 -2.85 11.72
C LEU A 59 -1.22 -1.94 12.42
N LYS A 60 -0.85 -1.14 13.44
CA LYS A 60 -1.68 0.01 13.85
C LYS A 60 -1.67 1.15 12.83
N LEU A 61 -0.79 1.16 11.84
CA LEU A 61 -0.99 2.02 10.66
C LEU A 61 -2.18 1.53 9.81
N ALA A 62 -2.60 0.26 9.97
CA ALA A 62 -3.71 -0.29 9.21
C ALA A 62 -5.04 0.45 9.43
N ARG A 63 -5.22 1.08 10.59
CA ARG A 63 -6.40 1.91 10.90
C ARG A 63 -6.39 3.26 10.16
N PHE A 64 -5.27 3.65 9.56
CA PHE A 64 -5.21 4.72 8.55
C PHE A 64 -5.47 4.21 7.11
N LEU A 65 -5.67 2.89 6.90
CA LEU A 65 -5.96 2.32 5.57
C LEU A 65 -7.32 2.75 4.99
N GLY A 66 -8.12 3.54 5.71
CA GLY A 66 -9.25 4.26 5.10
C GLY A 66 -8.80 5.03 3.86
N GLU A 67 -7.63 5.68 3.93
CA GLU A 67 -6.99 6.36 2.80
C GLU A 67 -6.35 5.39 1.79
N ALA A 68 -5.77 4.28 2.27
CA ALA A 68 -5.26 3.23 1.39
C ALA A 68 -6.35 2.57 0.55
N SER A 69 -7.63 2.65 0.98
CA SER A 69 -8.77 2.21 0.19
C SER A 69 -8.96 3.06 -1.08
N GLN A 70 -8.62 4.35 -1.04
CA GLN A 70 -8.65 5.22 -2.23
C GLN A 70 -7.51 4.87 -3.18
N LEU A 71 -6.29 4.69 -2.67
CA LEU A 71 -5.15 4.22 -3.47
C LEU A 71 -5.45 2.87 -4.13
N LYS A 72 -6.01 1.92 -3.38
CA LYS A 72 -6.40 0.59 -3.91
C LYS A 72 -7.46 0.71 -5.01
N ARG A 73 -8.43 1.61 -4.89
CA ARG A 73 -9.43 1.88 -5.94
C ARG A 73 -8.78 2.52 -7.17
N ALA A 74 -7.93 3.51 -7.00
CA ALA A 74 -7.18 4.15 -8.10
C ALA A 74 -6.31 3.15 -8.87
N LEU A 75 -5.60 2.26 -8.16
CA LEU A 75 -4.82 1.18 -8.78
C LEU A 75 -5.71 0.19 -9.53
N LYS A 76 -6.85 -0.22 -8.94
CA LYS A 76 -7.79 -1.14 -9.59
C LYS A 76 -8.42 -0.51 -10.84
N ALA A 77 -8.71 0.79 -10.83
CA ALA A 77 -9.21 1.53 -11.99
C ALA A 77 -8.12 1.67 -13.08
N SER A 78 -6.87 1.90 -12.67
CA SER A 78 -5.72 2.04 -13.58
C SER A 78 -5.19 0.72 -14.13
N ARG A 79 -5.65 -0.44 -13.61
CA ARG A 79 -5.02 -1.75 -13.86
C ARG A 79 -4.79 -2.06 -15.34
N ALA A 80 -5.79 -1.82 -16.19
CA ALA A 80 -5.70 -2.17 -17.60
C ALA A 80 -4.66 -1.30 -18.32
N LYS A 81 -4.67 0.01 -18.03
CA LYS A 81 -3.70 0.97 -18.58
C LYS A 81 -2.28 0.62 -18.15
N ILE A 82 -2.09 0.31 -16.86
CA ILE A 82 -0.79 -0.11 -16.30
C ILE A 82 -0.34 -1.43 -16.92
N THR A 83 -1.22 -2.43 -17.05
CA THR A 83 -0.87 -3.72 -17.65
C THR A 83 -0.42 -3.57 -19.10
N VAL A 84 -1.15 -2.79 -19.92
CA VAL A 84 -0.75 -2.51 -21.31
C VAL A 84 0.60 -1.81 -21.36
N PHE A 85 0.81 -0.82 -20.50
CA PHE A 85 2.06 -0.09 -20.40
C PHE A 85 3.25 -1.00 -20.02
N LEU A 86 3.11 -1.82 -18.97
CA LEU A 86 4.14 -2.76 -18.54
C LEU A 86 4.46 -3.79 -19.63
N PHE A 87 3.45 -4.23 -20.39
CA PHE A 87 3.66 -5.14 -21.51
C PHE A 87 4.45 -4.47 -22.64
N ALA A 88 4.17 -3.20 -22.95
CA ALA A 88 4.93 -2.42 -23.91
C ALA A 88 6.40 -2.22 -23.47
N VAL A 89 6.61 -1.90 -22.18
CA VAL A 89 7.96 -1.79 -21.60
C VAL A 89 8.71 -3.11 -21.67
N LEU A 90 8.04 -4.24 -21.41
CA LEU A 90 8.63 -5.56 -21.53
C LEU A 90 9.07 -5.86 -22.98
N ILE A 91 8.20 -5.59 -23.96
CA ILE A 91 8.53 -5.76 -25.39
C ILE A 91 9.72 -4.88 -25.78
N ALA A 92 9.70 -3.60 -25.40
CA ALA A 92 10.81 -2.67 -25.66
C ALA A 92 12.11 -3.16 -25.02
N SER A 93 12.05 -3.70 -23.80
CA SER A 93 13.20 -4.25 -23.09
C SER A 93 13.75 -5.50 -23.79
N VAL A 94 12.89 -6.35 -24.35
CA VAL A 94 13.30 -7.51 -25.16
C VAL A 94 14.01 -7.06 -26.43
N MET A 95 13.44 -6.08 -27.14
CA MET A 95 14.05 -5.54 -28.37
C MET A 95 15.41 -4.88 -28.11
N MET A 96 15.48 -3.97 -27.13
CA MET A 96 16.72 -3.28 -26.77
C MET A 96 17.77 -4.23 -26.18
N GLY A 97 17.36 -5.17 -25.32
CA GLY A 97 18.26 -6.18 -24.78
C GLY A 97 18.84 -7.09 -25.86
N THR A 98 18.03 -7.48 -26.85
CA THR A 98 18.53 -8.26 -28.00
C THR A 98 19.48 -7.43 -28.86
N LEU A 99 19.19 -6.14 -29.07
CA LEU A 99 20.10 -5.23 -29.78
C LEU A 99 21.45 -5.10 -29.05
N MET A 100 21.43 -4.94 -27.73
CA MET A 100 22.65 -4.86 -26.92
C MET A 100 23.44 -6.15 -26.94
N TYR A 101 22.78 -7.32 -26.91
CA TYR A 101 23.44 -8.62 -27.09
C TYR A 101 24.17 -8.75 -28.44
N LEU A 102 23.67 -8.08 -29.49
CA LEU A 102 24.30 -8.12 -30.81
C LEU A 102 25.43 -7.09 -30.96
N VAL A 103 25.36 -5.98 -30.24
CA VAL A 103 26.35 -4.88 -30.32
C VAL A 103 27.49 -5.09 -29.31
N GLU A 104 27.18 -5.59 -28.13
CA GLU A 104 28.13 -5.90 -27.06
C GLU A 104 28.37 -7.41 -27.01
N GLY A 105 29.63 -7.81 -26.79
CA GLY A 105 30.01 -9.22 -26.68
C GLY A 105 30.09 -9.72 -25.24
N ASP A 106 30.46 -11.00 -25.09
CA ASP A 106 30.62 -11.68 -23.80
C ASP A 106 31.59 -10.96 -22.85
N GLU A 107 32.60 -10.26 -23.39
CA GLU A 107 33.59 -9.48 -22.62
C GLU A 107 32.95 -8.37 -21.77
N ALA A 108 31.83 -7.81 -22.22
CA ALA A 108 31.09 -6.76 -21.51
C ALA A 108 30.00 -7.31 -20.57
N GLY A 109 29.88 -8.65 -20.45
CA GLY A 109 28.87 -9.32 -19.63
C GLY A 109 27.54 -9.59 -20.35
N PHE A 110 27.42 -9.26 -21.64
CA PHE A 110 26.24 -9.53 -22.47
C PHE A 110 26.26 -10.97 -23.02
N THR A 111 26.30 -11.95 -22.12
CA THR A 111 26.53 -13.39 -22.47
C THR A 111 25.33 -14.10 -23.09
N SER A 112 24.13 -13.57 -22.91
CA SER A 112 22.92 -14.15 -23.47
C SER A 112 21.83 -13.09 -23.64
N ILE A 113 20.84 -13.36 -24.49
CA ILE A 113 19.68 -12.49 -24.67
C ILE A 113 18.96 -12.25 -23.33
N PRO A 114 18.64 -13.26 -22.49
CA PRO A 114 18.06 -13.03 -21.17
C PRO A 114 18.90 -12.14 -20.26
N THR A 115 20.23 -12.32 -20.25
CA THR A 115 21.16 -11.47 -19.47
C THR A 115 21.08 -10.01 -19.92
N SER A 116 21.00 -9.79 -21.23
CA SER A 116 20.94 -8.45 -21.84
C SER A 116 19.57 -7.78 -21.61
N ILE A 117 18.50 -8.57 -21.55
CA ILE A 117 17.16 -8.10 -21.14
C ILE A 117 17.18 -7.68 -19.67
N TYR A 118 17.81 -8.47 -18.79
CA TYR A 118 17.99 -8.11 -17.39
C TYR A 118 18.72 -6.76 -17.24
N TRP A 119 19.84 -6.57 -17.94
CA TRP A 119 20.56 -5.29 -17.95
C TRP A 119 19.68 -4.14 -18.44
N THR A 120 18.90 -4.37 -19.49
CA THR A 120 17.99 -3.35 -20.05
C THR A 120 16.94 -2.94 -19.03
N ILE A 121 16.31 -3.90 -18.34
CA ILE A 121 15.31 -3.61 -17.31
C ILE A 121 15.93 -2.84 -16.15
N VAL A 122 17.11 -3.26 -15.65
CA VAL A 122 17.83 -2.59 -14.55
C VAL A 122 18.20 -1.15 -14.92
N THR A 123 18.62 -0.91 -16.15
CA THR A 123 18.98 0.43 -16.67
C THR A 123 17.74 1.30 -16.84
N LEU A 124 16.70 0.77 -17.48
CA LEU A 124 15.46 1.47 -17.80
C LEU A 124 14.63 1.78 -16.54
N THR A 125 14.75 0.97 -15.49
CA THR A 125 14.18 1.24 -14.16
C THR A 125 15.07 2.12 -13.27
N THR A 126 16.20 2.62 -13.79
CA THR A 126 17.16 3.47 -13.08
C THR A 126 17.80 2.84 -11.84
N VAL A 127 17.76 1.52 -11.71
CA VAL A 127 18.39 0.79 -10.61
C VAL A 127 19.91 0.77 -10.77
N GLY A 128 20.39 0.42 -11.96
CA GLY A 128 21.81 0.53 -12.34
C GLY A 128 22.80 -0.16 -11.39
N TYR A 129 22.69 -1.48 -11.21
CA TYR A 129 23.60 -2.23 -10.33
C TYR A 129 25.09 -2.11 -10.71
N GLY A 130 25.39 -1.88 -11.99
CA GLY A 130 26.76 -1.74 -12.50
C GLY A 130 27.52 -3.06 -12.65
N ASP A 131 26.81 -4.19 -12.58
CA ASP A 131 27.32 -5.55 -12.80
C ASP A 131 27.59 -5.84 -14.29
N ILE A 132 26.82 -5.21 -15.19
CA ILE A 132 26.97 -5.29 -16.64
C ILE A 132 26.94 -3.86 -17.19
N ALA A 133 27.86 -3.53 -18.11
CA ALA A 133 27.92 -2.21 -18.72
C ALA A 133 28.50 -2.28 -20.14
N PRO A 134 27.95 -1.52 -21.10
CA PRO A 134 28.46 -1.48 -22.46
C PRO A 134 29.85 -0.85 -22.51
N ILE A 135 30.77 -1.52 -23.20
CA ILE A 135 32.14 -1.05 -23.37
C ILE A 135 32.35 -0.44 -24.76
N THR A 136 31.51 -0.81 -25.75
CA THR A 136 31.67 -0.30 -27.11
C THR A 136 31.08 1.12 -27.23
N PRO A 137 31.66 2.00 -28.07
CA PRO A 137 31.11 3.33 -28.31
C PRO A 137 29.66 3.29 -28.85
N GLN A 138 29.33 2.28 -29.64
CA GLN A 138 28.00 2.10 -30.21
C GLN A 138 26.99 1.67 -29.13
N GLY A 139 27.36 0.70 -28.28
CA GLY A 139 26.53 0.27 -27.15
C GLY A 139 26.34 1.38 -26.11
N GLN A 140 27.36 2.22 -25.87
CA GLN A 140 27.24 3.40 -25.01
C GLN A 140 26.27 4.45 -25.56
N ALA A 141 26.26 4.67 -26.88
CA ALA A 141 25.29 5.57 -27.50
C ALA A 141 23.85 5.03 -27.35
N ILE A 142 23.65 3.73 -27.58
CA ILE A 142 22.35 3.07 -27.38
C ILE A 142 21.93 3.13 -25.91
N ALA A 143 22.84 2.84 -24.98
CA ALA A 143 22.58 2.90 -23.55
C ALA A 143 22.17 4.29 -23.07
N THR A 144 22.74 5.35 -23.64
CA THR A 144 22.34 6.73 -23.37
C THR A 144 20.88 6.97 -23.73
N ILE A 145 20.43 6.47 -24.88
CA ILE A 145 19.03 6.56 -25.30
C ILE A 145 18.13 5.75 -24.35
N ILE A 146 18.54 4.53 -23.98
CA ILE A 146 17.80 3.67 -23.02
C ILE A 146 17.63 4.37 -21.67
N MET A 147 18.69 5.01 -21.15
CA MET A 147 18.65 5.76 -19.90
C MET A 147 17.67 6.94 -19.96
N LEU A 148 17.65 7.69 -21.07
CA LEU A 148 16.70 8.79 -21.27
C LEU A 148 15.24 8.30 -21.33
N LEU A 149 14.99 7.16 -21.99
CA LEU A 149 13.66 6.54 -22.04
C LEU A 149 13.19 6.07 -20.65
N GLY A 150 14.11 5.62 -19.79
CA GLY A 150 13.81 5.19 -18.42
C GLY A 150 13.09 6.26 -17.59
N TYR A 151 13.50 7.53 -17.70
CA TYR A 151 12.82 8.64 -17.01
C TYR A 151 11.35 8.77 -17.40
N GLY A 152 11.03 8.61 -18.69
CA GLY A 152 9.64 8.60 -19.16
C GLY A 152 8.85 7.43 -18.59
N ILE A 153 9.49 6.27 -18.46
CA ILE A 153 8.81 5.04 -18.04
C ILE A 153 8.40 5.06 -16.56
N ILE A 154 9.16 5.74 -15.71
CA ILE A 154 8.81 5.93 -14.29
C ILE A 154 7.67 6.96 -14.14
N ALA A 155 7.66 8.01 -14.96
CA ALA A 155 6.68 9.07 -14.88
C ALA A 155 5.26 8.63 -15.30
N VAL A 156 5.14 7.78 -16.33
CA VAL A 156 3.86 7.36 -16.91
C VAL A 156 2.92 6.63 -15.93
N PRO A 157 3.32 5.53 -15.26
CA PRO A 157 2.42 4.81 -14.35
C PRO A 157 2.07 5.66 -13.14
N THR A 158 3.02 6.45 -12.64
CA THR A 158 2.77 7.44 -11.58
C THR A 158 1.69 8.42 -12.01
N GLY A 159 1.82 9.02 -13.20
CA GLY A 159 0.83 9.93 -13.76
C GLY A 159 -0.54 9.29 -13.98
N MET A 160 -0.60 8.04 -14.46
CA MET A 160 -1.86 7.30 -14.61
C MET A 160 -2.58 7.12 -13.27
N VAL A 161 -1.85 6.69 -12.23
CA VAL A 161 -2.42 6.50 -10.88
C VAL A 161 -2.83 7.83 -10.27
N THR A 162 -2.00 8.88 -10.39
CA THR A 162 -2.33 10.22 -9.89
C THR A 162 -3.56 10.80 -10.58
N ALA A 163 -3.73 10.58 -11.89
CA ALA A 163 -4.92 11.02 -12.61
C ALA A 163 -6.19 10.30 -12.12
N GLU A 164 -6.15 8.98 -11.91
CA GLU A 164 -7.30 8.24 -11.37
C GLU A 164 -7.56 8.56 -9.88
N PHE A 165 -6.52 8.89 -9.12
CA PHE A 165 -6.64 9.33 -7.73
C PHE A 165 -7.28 10.73 -7.64
N ALA A 166 -6.83 11.68 -8.47
CA ALA A 166 -7.39 13.03 -8.54
C ALA A 166 -8.83 13.04 -9.08
N LYS A 167 -9.17 12.12 -10.00
CA LYS A 167 -10.52 11.97 -10.53
C LYS A 167 -11.52 11.54 -9.45
N GLN A 168 -11.13 10.61 -8.57
CA GLN A 168 -11.97 10.20 -7.43
C GLN A 168 -12.21 11.34 -6.42
N GLY A 169 -11.21 12.20 -6.22
CA GLY A 169 -11.37 13.42 -5.42
C GLY A 169 -12.35 14.43 -6.03
N LYS A 170 -12.39 14.56 -7.36
CA LYS A 170 -13.29 15.49 -8.08
C LYS A 170 -14.70 14.95 -8.30
N ASP A 171 -14.86 13.65 -8.60
CA ASP A 171 -16.19 13.04 -8.80
C ASP A 171 -17.04 13.07 -7.52
N THR A 172 -16.42 13.23 -6.34
CA THR A 172 -17.15 13.48 -5.08
C THR A 172 -17.88 14.84 -5.06
N SER A 173 -17.49 15.80 -5.91
CA SER A 173 -18.14 17.13 -5.98
C SER A 173 -19.29 17.22 -6.98
N THR A 174 -19.31 16.37 -8.02
CA THR A 174 -20.34 16.33 -9.07
C THR A 174 -21.36 15.19 -8.89
N LEU A 175 -21.04 14.16 -8.09
CA LEU A 175 -21.96 13.06 -7.75
C LEU A 175 -22.78 13.34 -6.48
N LYS A 176 -23.34 14.54 -6.32
CA LYS A 176 -24.23 14.87 -5.19
C LYS A 176 -25.55 14.08 -5.16
N ASN A 177 -25.90 13.31 -6.21
CA ASN A 177 -27.24 12.72 -6.31
C ASN A 177 -27.35 11.20 -6.47
N SER A 178 -26.27 10.42 -6.54
CA SER A 178 -26.40 8.95 -6.48
C SER A 178 -25.05 8.24 -6.41
N GLY A 179 -24.71 7.70 -5.25
CA GLY A 179 -23.64 6.71 -5.11
C GLY A 179 -22.61 7.03 -4.03
N SER A 180 -22.93 6.61 -2.80
CA SER A 180 -21.96 6.31 -1.74
C SER A 180 -21.16 7.49 -1.16
N TYR A 181 -21.86 8.53 -0.72
CA TYR A 181 -21.33 9.44 0.32
C TYR A 181 -21.01 8.60 1.58
N VAL A 182 -19.75 8.60 2.01
CA VAL A 182 -19.34 7.92 3.26
C VAL A 182 -19.73 8.84 4.40
N HIS A 183 -20.87 8.55 5.03
CA HIS A 183 -21.31 9.24 6.23
C HIS A 183 -20.26 9.07 7.33
N VAL A 184 -19.74 10.19 7.84
CA VAL A 184 -18.75 10.25 8.93
C VAL A 184 -19.42 10.56 10.28
N ASN A 185 -20.76 10.57 10.33
CA ASN A 185 -21.51 10.76 11.54
C ASN A 185 -21.11 9.72 12.61
N THR A 186 -20.51 10.20 13.69
CA THR A 186 -20.11 9.43 14.86
C THR A 186 -21.17 9.42 15.96
N GLN A 187 -22.32 10.06 15.75
CA GLN A 187 -23.39 10.10 16.74
C GLN A 187 -24.02 8.72 16.95
N CYS A 188 -24.09 8.33 18.21
CA CYS A 188 -24.88 7.19 18.65
C CYS A 188 -26.27 7.65 19.07
N CYS A 189 -27.28 6.81 18.84
CA CYS A 189 -28.64 7.13 19.26
C CYS A 189 -28.73 7.10 20.80
N PRO A 190 -29.28 8.13 21.46
CA PRO A 190 -29.36 8.20 22.93
C PRO A 190 -30.25 7.09 23.52
N THR A 191 -31.26 6.64 22.77
CA THR A 191 -32.23 5.64 23.23
C THR A 191 -31.78 4.20 22.97
N CYS A 192 -31.35 3.87 21.75
CA CYS A 192 -31.03 2.49 21.35
C CYS A 192 -29.54 2.21 21.11
N THR A 193 -28.70 3.25 21.17
CA THR A 193 -27.24 3.16 21.00
C THR A 193 -26.78 2.57 19.66
N LYS A 194 -27.64 2.67 18.65
CA LYS A 194 -27.24 2.34 17.29
C LYS A 194 -26.29 3.42 16.75
N GLU A 195 -25.32 3.01 15.94
CA GLU A 195 -24.33 3.87 15.29
C GLU A 195 -24.46 3.77 13.76
N GLY A 196 -23.72 4.60 13.03
CA GLY A 196 -23.73 4.62 11.56
C GLY A 196 -24.94 5.34 10.99
N HIS A 197 -25.38 6.42 11.66
CA HIS A 197 -26.40 7.31 11.13
C HIS A 197 -25.87 8.06 9.90
N ARG A 198 -26.78 8.54 9.06
CA ARG A 198 -26.41 9.48 8.01
C ARG A 198 -26.06 10.83 8.63
N ASP A 199 -25.16 11.58 8.02
CA ASP A 199 -24.75 12.92 8.48
C ASP A 199 -25.92 13.91 8.56
N ASP A 200 -26.96 13.71 7.76
CA ASP A 200 -28.20 14.50 7.71
C ASP A 200 -29.37 13.86 8.51
N ALA A 201 -29.12 12.77 9.25
CA ALA A 201 -30.18 12.09 9.99
C ALA A 201 -30.60 12.88 11.24
N THR A 202 -31.88 13.27 11.31
CA THR A 202 -32.49 13.86 12.52
C THR A 202 -33.05 12.80 13.46
N HIS A 203 -33.39 11.61 12.93
CA HIS A 203 -33.98 10.50 13.67
C HIS A 203 -33.15 9.22 13.50
N CYS A 204 -33.15 8.37 14.52
CA CYS A 204 -32.48 7.08 14.48
C CYS A 204 -33.17 6.13 13.48
N TYR A 205 -32.41 5.54 12.56
CA TYR A 205 -32.94 4.58 11.57
C TYR A 205 -33.44 3.27 12.18
N ASN A 206 -33.08 2.98 13.44
CA ASN A 206 -33.42 1.72 14.11
C ASN A 206 -34.62 1.87 15.06
N CYS A 207 -34.70 2.96 15.82
CA CYS A 207 -35.76 3.14 16.83
C CYS A 207 -36.59 4.42 16.66
N GLY A 208 -36.29 5.26 15.67
CA GLY A 208 -37.08 6.45 15.37
C GLY A 208 -36.98 7.61 16.35
N SER A 209 -36.13 7.55 17.39
CA SER A 209 -35.93 8.66 18.32
C SER A 209 -35.02 9.75 17.74
N LEU A 210 -35.18 10.98 18.23
CA LEU A 210 -34.36 12.14 17.85
C LEU A 210 -32.89 11.93 18.23
N LEU A 211 -31.97 12.31 17.34
CA LEU A 211 -30.52 12.19 17.56
C LEU A 211 -29.88 13.45 18.15
N ASN A 212 -30.51 14.62 17.99
CA ASN A 212 -30.02 15.93 18.42
C ASN A 212 -30.98 16.60 19.42
N GLU A 213 -31.12 16.02 20.62
CA GLU A 213 -31.60 16.76 21.79
C GLU A 213 -30.43 17.19 22.66
#